data_AF-A0A816DA20-F1
#
_entry.id   AF-A0A816DA20-F1
#
_cell.length_a   1.000
_cell.length_b   1.000
_cell.length_c   1.000
_cell.angle_alpha   90.00
_cell.angle_beta   90.00
_cell.angle_gamma   90.00
#
_symmetry.space_group_name_H-M   'P 1'
#
loop_
_entity.id
_entity.type
_entity.pdbx_description
1 polymer ?
#
loop_
_entity_poly.entity_id
_entity_poly.type
_entity_poly.pdbx_seq_one_letter_code
_entity_poly.pdbx_strand_id
1 'polypeptide(L)'
;MKKTKIYIVLGIILFLIIITIALVASTLGIVIRKSKTETKNVECNEGALVCSISSNDLMKHLQQLQNIADESNGTRAIHTKGFNQTFDYIYNYLTTNTNLKVQKEYFSYMKFILNNTPMLSTNINGLETNYTYGLEHDFTYLRNSGSSDFNTPFQVTSIPNFGCDESDWLNATSSSPVGDKVALIKRGNCTFTEKSLLAVKYGVVGLLIYNDGTAPNRYSPTSGRVDQNITFPALSISYQIASRLMNAIQNVATNVVVRIHISTTKYPEPVGNICAHTITGDATQTIVIGSHTDSVPEGPGINDDGSGTATNLVLATNLDRLFQTSSYPPYKYRVKFCWWGAEEVGIVGSGYHVSQAKYSTIPGERISDYLVNLNYDMLGSPNFQMGIYDGHTANFSTTPPKAIPGSIRLTELFRNWFIDQNLPYTISELGGGSDYASFLAAGIVISGLNSGISDRKTKEERDYYNRLLGQGNGGVANAEHDPCYHQSCDSLANINPLGHEKLSKAAAYILEYLGRHSDLRSYLYPSDEIRQLEKISTYRSTEKDNVQYVFYRINDL
;
A
#
# COMPACT_ATOMS: atom_id res chain seq x y z
N MET A 1 -71.55 19.05 34.22
CA MET A 1 -71.40 18.40 32.90
C MET A 1 -70.10 18.71 32.15
N LYS A 2 -69.41 19.84 32.33
CA LYS A 2 -68.13 20.14 31.61
C LYS A 2 -66.89 19.39 32.12
N LYS A 3 -66.75 19.16 33.43
CA LYS A 3 -65.59 18.43 34.00
C LYS A 3 -65.57 16.95 33.62
N THR A 4 -66.73 16.29 33.60
CA THR A 4 -66.85 14.86 33.25
C THR A 4 -66.42 14.56 31.80
N LYS A 5 -66.68 15.47 30.86
CA LYS A 5 -66.22 15.33 29.47
C LYS A 5 -64.70 15.40 29.32
N ILE A 6 -64.02 16.20 30.15
CA ILE A 6 -62.55 16.35 30.11
C ILE A 6 -61.85 15.07 30.60
N TYR A 7 -62.37 14.44 31.66
CA TYR A 7 -61.82 13.17 32.17
C TYR A 7 -62.02 12.01 31.19
N ILE A 8 -63.13 11.98 30.46
CA ILE A 8 -63.37 10.96 29.42
C ILE A 8 -62.39 11.15 28.26
N VAL A 9 -62.14 12.39 27.81
CA VAL A 9 -61.20 12.67 26.72
C VAL A 9 -59.75 12.35 27.12
N LEU A 10 -59.34 12.69 28.35
CA LEU A 10 -58.02 12.32 28.89
C LEU A 10 -57.85 10.81 29.04
N GLY A 11 -58.90 10.10 29.47
CA GLY A 11 -58.89 8.63 29.56
C GLY A 11 -58.74 7.96 28.20
N ILE A 12 -59.41 8.48 27.16
CA ILE A 12 -59.30 7.97 25.79
C ILE A 12 -57.89 8.21 25.22
N ILE A 13 -57.31 9.40 25.46
CA ILE A 13 -55.94 9.70 25.00
C ILE A 13 -54.93 8.77 25.69
N LEU A 14 -55.04 8.57 27.01
CA LEU A 14 -54.14 7.69 27.75
C LEU A 14 -54.26 6.23 27.27
N PHE A 15 -55.48 5.78 27.00
CA PHE A 15 -55.73 4.43 26.46
C PHE A 15 -55.14 4.25 25.06
N LEU A 16 -55.27 5.25 24.19
CA LEU A 16 -54.67 5.23 22.85
C LEU A 16 -53.14 5.22 22.89
N ILE A 17 -52.52 5.95 23.83
CA ILE A 17 -51.07 5.95 24.06
C ILE A 17 -50.59 4.55 24.51
N ILE A 18 -51.31 3.92 25.43
CA ILE A 18 -50.97 2.58 25.91
C ILE A 18 -51.07 1.54 24.77
N ILE A 19 -52.09 1.64 23.92
CA ILE A 19 -52.24 0.76 22.76
C ILE A 19 -51.12 0.99 21.74
N THR A 20 -50.71 2.23 21.49
CA THR A 20 -49.61 2.52 20.56
C THR A 20 -48.27 2.02 21.10
N ILE A 21 -48.00 2.18 22.40
CA ILE A 21 -46.79 1.62 23.03
C ILE A 21 -46.80 0.09 22.97
N ALA A 22 -47.94 -0.56 23.20
CA ALA A 22 -48.06 -2.02 23.10
C ALA A 22 -47.88 -2.52 21.67
N LEU A 23 -48.41 -1.82 20.67
CA LEU A 23 -48.19 -2.16 19.26
C LEU A 23 -46.73 -1.97 18.85
N VAL A 24 -46.08 -0.87 19.26
CA VAL A 24 -44.65 -0.62 18.99
C VAL A 24 -43.76 -1.67 19.67
N ALA A 25 -44.09 -2.09 20.90
CA ALA A 25 -43.38 -3.17 21.59
C ALA A 25 -43.58 -4.53 20.89
N SER A 26 -44.78 -4.80 20.35
CA SER A 26 -45.06 -6.03 19.61
C SER A 26 -44.37 -6.07 18.24
N THR A 27 -44.25 -4.94 17.55
CA THR A 27 -43.50 -4.85 16.28
C THR A 27 -42.00 -4.89 16.50
N LEU A 28 -41.46 -4.27 17.56
CA LEU A 28 -40.05 -4.47 17.97
C LEU A 28 -39.78 -5.94 18.35
N GLY A 29 -40.70 -6.59 19.07
CA GLY A 29 -40.57 -8.01 19.43
C GLY A 29 -40.58 -8.97 18.24
N ILE A 30 -41.23 -8.60 17.12
CA ILE A 30 -41.26 -9.37 15.88
C ILE A 30 -40.02 -9.07 15.00
N VAL A 31 -39.53 -7.83 14.98
CA VAL A 31 -38.29 -7.45 14.27
C VAL A 31 -37.05 -8.03 14.96
N ILE A 32 -37.02 -8.09 16.30
CA ILE A 32 -35.91 -8.69 17.06
C ILE A 32 -35.91 -10.23 16.96
N ARG A 33 -37.03 -10.86 16.55
CA ARG A 33 -37.12 -12.33 16.40
C ARG A 33 -36.59 -12.84 15.05
N LYS A 34 -36.10 -11.96 14.16
CA LYS A 34 -35.61 -12.34 12.83
C LYS A 34 -34.21 -11.77 12.54
N SER A 35 -33.23 -12.10 13.39
CA SER A 35 -31.84 -12.41 13.00
C SER A 35 -31.03 -12.74 14.27
N LYS A 36 -31.34 -13.86 14.92
CA LYS A 36 -30.25 -14.62 15.54
C LYS A 36 -29.55 -15.32 14.39
N THR A 37 -28.65 -14.61 13.72
CA THR A 37 -27.56 -15.25 13.00
C THR A 37 -26.85 -16.11 14.04
N GLU A 38 -27.04 -17.42 13.97
CA GLU A 38 -26.11 -18.33 14.64
C GLU A 38 -24.72 -17.90 14.19
N THR A 39 -23.88 -17.47 15.12
CA THR A 39 -22.44 -17.32 14.91
C THR A 39 -21.92 -18.69 14.52
N LYS A 40 -21.91 -18.98 13.23
CA LYS A 40 -21.14 -20.07 12.68
C LYS A 40 -19.69 -19.61 12.69
N ASN A 41 -19.04 -19.80 13.84
CA ASN A 41 -17.59 -20.07 13.79
C ASN A 41 -17.40 -21.10 12.68
N VAL A 42 -16.43 -20.88 11.78
CA VAL A 42 -16.15 -21.88 10.76
C VAL A 42 -15.70 -23.13 11.53
N GLU A 43 -16.62 -24.08 11.72
CA GLU A 43 -16.28 -25.40 12.21
C GLU A 43 -15.32 -25.97 11.17
N CYS A 44 -14.08 -26.20 11.61
CA CYS A 44 -13.02 -26.65 10.74
C CYS A 44 -13.34 -28.07 10.23
N ASN A 45 -14.07 -28.16 9.13
CA ASN A 45 -14.21 -29.43 8.42
C ASN A 45 -12.87 -29.76 7.77
N GLU A 46 -12.39 -30.99 7.99
CA GLU A 46 -11.21 -31.54 7.32
C GLU A 46 -11.44 -31.47 5.80
N GLY A 47 -10.84 -30.47 5.13
CA GLY A 47 -10.98 -30.27 3.68
C GLY A 47 -11.13 -28.82 3.21
N ALA A 48 -11.42 -27.85 4.09
CA ALA A 48 -11.46 -26.44 3.68
C ALA A 48 -10.06 -25.79 3.64
N LEU A 49 -9.80 -24.88 2.70
CA LEU A 49 -8.52 -24.18 2.58
C LEU A 49 -8.15 -23.43 3.87
N VAL A 50 -9.12 -22.77 4.51
CA VAL A 50 -8.94 -22.07 5.79
C VAL A 50 -8.36 -22.99 6.89
N CYS A 51 -8.82 -24.24 6.94
CA CYS A 51 -8.39 -25.22 7.94
C CYS A 51 -6.96 -25.73 7.70
N SER A 52 -6.44 -25.57 6.47
CA SER A 52 -5.09 -26.01 6.11
C SER A 52 -4.00 -25.02 6.55
N ILE A 53 -4.38 -23.80 6.92
CA ILE A 53 -3.43 -22.76 7.34
C ILE A 53 -2.98 -23.01 8.78
N SER A 54 -1.67 -23.14 8.98
CA SER A 54 -1.06 -23.35 10.30
C SER A 54 0.07 -22.35 10.55
N SER A 55 0.18 -21.84 11.78
CA SER A 55 1.31 -20.99 12.18
C SER A 55 2.66 -21.69 11.96
N ASN A 56 2.74 -23.00 12.17
CA ASN A 56 3.98 -23.75 11.96
C ASN A 56 4.48 -23.68 10.51
N ASP A 57 3.60 -23.80 9.52
CA ASP A 57 4.01 -23.74 8.11
C ASP A 57 4.38 -22.32 7.69
N LEU A 58 3.65 -21.32 8.17
CA LEU A 58 4.00 -19.91 7.99
C LEU A 58 5.39 -19.60 8.56
N MET A 59 5.66 -19.98 9.81
CA MET A 59 6.94 -19.71 10.49
C MET A 59 8.11 -20.46 9.85
N LYS A 60 7.91 -21.64 9.24
CA LYS A 60 8.98 -22.33 8.49
C LYS A 60 9.45 -21.51 7.29
N HIS A 61 8.53 -20.91 6.55
CA HIS A 61 8.89 -20.03 5.43
C HIS A 61 9.60 -18.78 5.91
N LEU A 62 9.10 -18.13 6.97
CA LEU A 62 9.77 -16.98 7.56
C LEU A 62 11.18 -17.30 8.05
N GLN A 63 11.38 -18.47 8.67
CA GLN A 63 12.70 -18.90 9.11
C GLN A 63 13.67 -19.02 7.93
N GLN A 64 13.21 -19.56 6.81
CA GLN A 64 14.05 -19.67 5.62
C GLN A 64 14.39 -18.29 5.04
N LEU A 65 13.45 -17.35 5.03
CA LEU A 65 13.71 -15.97 4.59
C LEU A 65 14.71 -15.27 5.52
N GLN A 66 14.60 -15.46 6.84
CA GLN A 66 15.58 -14.95 7.81
C GLN A 66 16.98 -15.50 7.54
N ASN A 67 17.11 -16.82 7.34
CA ASN A 67 18.40 -17.44 7.03
C ASN A 67 19.02 -16.82 5.77
N ILE A 68 18.21 -16.60 4.73
CA ILE A 68 18.67 -15.95 3.49
C ILE A 68 19.17 -14.53 3.75
N ALA A 69 18.44 -13.75 4.56
CA ALA A 69 18.86 -12.41 4.92
C ALA A 69 20.17 -12.41 5.72
N ASP A 70 20.28 -13.28 6.73
CA ASP A 70 21.47 -13.40 7.59
C ASP A 70 22.72 -13.77 6.77
N GLU A 71 22.57 -14.68 5.79
CA GLU A 71 23.63 -15.06 4.84
C GLU A 71 23.98 -13.98 3.80
N SER A 72 23.23 -12.87 3.80
CA SER A 72 23.26 -11.81 2.79
C SER A 72 23.33 -10.40 3.41
N ASN A 73 24.09 -10.26 4.51
CA ASN A 73 24.29 -9.00 5.23
C ASN A 73 23.01 -8.41 5.85
N GLY A 74 22.08 -9.26 6.27
CA GLY A 74 20.86 -8.87 6.97
C GLY A 74 19.79 -8.25 6.07
N THR A 75 19.80 -8.51 4.75
CA THR A 75 18.82 -7.94 3.81
C THR A 75 18.49 -8.88 2.66
N ARG A 76 17.28 -8.72 2.10
CA ARG A 76 16.78 -9.38 0.89
C ARG A 76 16.46 -8.35 -0.21
N ALA A 77 16.99 -7.13 -0.10
CA ALA A 77 16.78 -6.06 -1.06
C ALA A 77 17.27 -6.40 -2.47
N ILE A 78 16.64 -5.82 -3.49
CA ILE A 78 17.05 -6.02 -4.88
C ILE A 78 18.54 -5.73 -5.11
N HIS A 79 19.13 -6.42 -6.10
CA HIS A 79 20.56 -6.37 -6.42
C HIS A 79 21.51 -6.85 -5.30
N THR A 80 20.98 -7.56 -4.29
CA THR A 80 21.76 -8.25 -3.27
C THR A 80 21.74 -9.76 -3.49
N LYS A 81 22.64 -10.46 -2.82
CA LYS A 81 22.63 -11.93 -2.73
C LYS A 81 21.30 -12.43 -2.13
N GLY A 82 20.74 -11.71 -1.15
CA GLY A 82 19.54 -12.13 -0.43
C GLY A 82 18.28 -12.11 -1.30
N PHE A 83 18.16 -11.14 -2.21
CA PHE A 83 17.08 -11.13 -3.19
C PHE A 83 17.16 -12.35 -4.12
N ASN A 84 18.34 -12.60 -4.69
CA ASN A 84 18.53 -13.73 -5.62
C ASN A 84 18.27 -15.07 -4.92
N GLN A 85 18.73 -15.25 -3.69
CA GLN A 85 18.45 -16.45 -2.89
C GLN A 85 16.96 -16.58 -2.52
N THR A 86 16.27 -15.47 -2.22
CA THR A 86 14.82 -15.46 -1.97
C THR A 86 14.05 -15.90 -3.22
N PHE A 87 14.43 -15.34 -4.38
CA PHE A 87 13.85 -15.66 -5.67
C PHE A 87 14.05 -17.14 -6.02
N ASP A 88 15.26 -17.67 -5.84
CA ASP A 88 15.53 -19.09 -6.08
C ASP A 88 14.80 -20.00 -5.09
N TYR A 89 14.69 -19.60 -3.81
CA TYR A 89 13.94 -20.35 -2.82
C TYR A 89 12.48 -20.52 -3.21
N ILE A 90 11.78 -19.42 -3.53
CA ILE A 90 10.36 -19.44 -3.92
C ILE A 90 10.16 -20.31 -5.17
N TYR A 91 10.98 -20.09 -6.21
CA TYR A 91 10.88 -20.83 -7.45
C TYR A 91 11.12 -22.34 -7.26
N ASN A 92 12.19 -22.71 -6.55
CA ASN A 92 12.53 -24.12 -6.31
C ASN A 92 11.50 -24.79 -5.40
N TYR A 93 10.99 -24.08 -4.38
CA TYR A 93 9.97 -24.61 -3.49
C TYR A 93 8.68 -24.92 -4.24
N LEU A 94 8.17 -23.97 -5.05
CA LEU A 94 6.94 -24.17 -5.82
C LEU A 94 7.08 -25.28 -6.86
N THR A 95 8.17 -25.32 -7.61
CA THR A 95 8.40 -26.33 -8.65
C THR A 95 8.59 -27.74 -8.07
N THR A 96 9.09 -27.85 -6.85
CA THR A 96 9.33 -29.14 -6.18
C THR A 96 8.08 -29.64 -5.43
N ASN A 97 7.29 -28.73 -4.84
CA ASN A 97 6.22 -29.10 -3.90
C ASN A 97 4.80 -28.90 -4.45
N THR A 98 4.64 -28.45 -5.70
CA THR A 98 3.32 -28.20 -6.30
C THR A 98 3.25 -28.65 -7.76
N ASN A 99 2.03 -28.84 -8.27
CA ASN A 99 1.76 -29.04 -9.69
C ASN A 99 1.44 -27.73 -10.44
N LEU A 100 1.69 -26.57 -9.82
CA LEU A 100 1.42 -25.27 -10.41
C LEU A 100 2.37 -24.99 -11.59
N LYS A 101 1.91 -24.21 -12.56
CA LYS A 101 2.78 -23.69 -13.62
C LYS A 101 3.51 -22.46 -13.11
N VAL A 102 4.80 -22.64 -12.78
CA VAL A 102 5.68 -21.58 -12.26
C VAL A 102 6.39 -20.87 -13.42
N GLN A 103 6.38 -19.55 -13.41
CA GLN A 103 6.98 -18.67 -14.40
C GLN A 103 7.81 -17.59 -13.71
N LYS A 104 8.95 -17.25 -14.32
CA LYS A 104 9.80 -16.13 -13.94
C LYS A 104 9.58 -15.01 -14.95
N GLU A 105 9.39 -13.79 -14.46
CA GLU A 105 9.26 -12.60 -15.28
C GLU A 105 10.36 -11.63 -14.89
N TYR A 106 11.30 -11.35 -15.80
CA TYR A 106 12.41 -10.44 -15.54
C TYR A 106 12.17 -9.08 -16.18
N PHE A 107 12.57 -8.03 -15.48
CA PHE A 107 12.62 -6.65 -15.94
C PHE A 107 13.92 -6.01 -15.47
N SER A 108 14.27 -4.87 -16.03
CA SER A 108 15.49 -4.16 -15.63
C SER A 108 15.16 -3.06 -14.63
N TYR A 109 15.96 -2.97 -13.57
CA TYR A 109 15.95 -1.84 -12.65
C TYR A 109 17.36 -1.24 -12.56
N MET A 110 17.44 0.09 -12.43
CA MET A 110 18.74 0.76 -12.35
C MET A 110 19.37 0.52 -10.98
N LYS A 111 20.51 -0.18 -10.97
CA LYS A 111 21.37 -0.25 -9.79
C LYS A 111 22.03 1.09 -9.57
N PHE A 112 21.93 1.60 -8.36
CA PHE A 112 22.54 2.85 -7.94
C PHE A 112 23.68 2.58 -6.96
N ILE A 113 24.86 3.15 -7.25
CA ILE A 113 26.02 3.09 -6.36
C ILE A 113 26.50 4.53 -6.13
N LEU A 114 26.69 4.89 -4.87
CA LEU A 114 27.35 6.12 -4.47
C LEU A 114 28.86 5.88 -4.38
N ASN A 115 29.64 6.55 -5.23
CA ASN A 115 31.08 6.30 -5.36
C ASN A 115 31.94 7.14 -4.40
N ASN A 116 31.39 8.22 -3.83
CA ASN A 116 32.08 9.10 -2.88
C ASN A 116 31.10 9.71 -1.88
N THR A 117 31.63 10.24 -0.78
CA THR A 117 30.87 11.12 0.11
C THR A 117 30.51 12.41 -0.63
N PRO A 118 29.21 12.75 -0.79
CA PRO A 118 28.79 13.98 -1.45
C PRO A 118 29.29 15.24 -0.75
N MET A 119 29.49 16.30 -1.52
CA MET A 119 29.79 17.64 -1.01
C MET A 119 28.73 18.65 -1.48
N LEU A 120 28.35 19.54 -0.58
CA LEU A 120 27.45 20.66 -0.86
C LEU A 120 28.04 21.93 -0.25
N SER A 121 28.08 23.01 -1.03
CA SER A 121 28.37 24.35 -0.51
C SER A 121 27.44 25.39 -1.15
N THR A 122 27.24 26.50 -0.43
CA THR A 122 26.54 27.68 -0.95
C THR A 122 27.48 28.87 -0.95
N ASN A 123 27.27 29.79 -1.89
CA ASN A 123 27.81 31.14 -1.85
C ASN A 123 26.66 32.13 -1.94
N ILE A 124 26.47 32.91 -0.88
CA ILE A 124 25.45 33.95 -0.78
C ILE A 124 26.19 35.28 -0.60
N ASN A 125 26.18 36.13 -1.62
CA ASN A 125 26.90 37.41 -1.64
C ASN A 125 28.38 37.33 -1.25
N GLY A 126 29.08 36.32 -1.76
CA GLY A 126 30.51 36.12 -1.53
C GLY A 126 30.84 35.33 -0.26
N LEU A 127 29.87 35.08 0.62
CA LEU A 127 30.07 34.22 1.79
C LEU A 127 29.89 32.75 1.40
N GLU A 128 30.98 32.00 1.39
CA GLU A 128 30.96 30.55 1.17
C GLU A 128 30.66 29.79 2.47
N THR A 129 29.76 28.82 2.42
CA THR A 129 29.43 27.91 3.53
C THR A 129 29.45 26.47 3.03
N ASN A 130 30.26 25.62 3.67
CA ASN A 130 30.27 24.18 3.45
C ASN A 130 29.32 23.48 4.43
N TYR A 131 28.74 22.37 4.00
CA TYR A 131 27.77 21.61 4.80
C TYR A 131 28.24 20.19 5.09
N THR A 132 27.77 19.62 6.19
CA THR A 132 28.11 18.27 6.63
C THR A 132 27.13 17.25 6.04
N TYR A 133 27.67 16.22 5.38
CA TYR A 133 26.90 15.13 4.82
C TYR A 133 26.42 14.14 5.90
N GLY A 134 25.14 13.78 5.86
CA GLY A 134 24.50 12.74 6.67
C GLY A 134 23.01 13.03 6.94
N LEU A 135 22.24 11.98 7.20
CA LEU A 135 20.79 12.09 7.51
C LEU A 135 20.51 12.87 8.80
N GLU A 136 21.40 12.78 9.78
CA GLU A 136 21.35 13.54 11.04
C GLU A 136 22.18 14.84 10.96
N HIS A 137 22.62 15.22 9.77
CA HIS A 137 23.43 16.40 9.51
C HIS A 137 22.73 17.35 8.54
N ASP A 138 23.48 18.09 7.74
CA ASP A 138 22.95 19.18 6.93
C ASP A 138 22.27 18.69 5.65
N PHE A 139 22.78 17.64 5.01
CA PHE A 139 22.24 17.12 3.75
C PHE A 139 22.57 15.65 3.50
N THR A 140 21.80 14.98 2.65
CA THR A 140 22.09 13.65 2.12
C THR A 140 21.76 13.57 0.62
N TYR A 141 22.18 12.50 -0.05
CA TYR A 141 21.78 12.21 -1.42
C TYR A 141 20.37 11.62 -1.50
N LEU A 142 19.69 11.82 -2.63
CA LEU A 142 18.51 11.03 -2.97
C LEU A 142 18.95 9.84 -3.83
N ARG A 143 18.45 8.63 -3.54
CA ARG A 143 18.75 7.44 -4.35
C ARG A 143 18.34 7.71 -5.81
N ASN A 144 19.08 7.15 -6.77
CA ASN A 144 18.99 7.42 -8.20
C ASN A 144 19.49 8.79 -8.69
N SER A 145 20.05 9.62 -7.79
CA SER A 145 20.72 10.87 -8.17
C SER A 145 21.69 10.68 -9.33
N GLY A 146 21.77 11.67 -10.21
CA GLY A 146 22.85 11.76 -11.18
C GLY A 146 24.17 12.19 -10.55
N SER A 147 25.24 12.07 -11.32
CA SER A 147 26.57 12.55 -10.95
C SER A 147 26.71 14.04 -11.26
N SER A 148 27.55 14.72 -10.48
CA SER A 148 27.98 16.07 -10.73
C SER A 148 29.35 16.29 -10.11
N ASP A 149 30.21 17.02 -10.81
CA ASP A 149 31.47 17.54 -10.31
C ASP A 149 31.48 19.06 -10.50
N PHE A 150 30.49 19.76 -9.94
CA PHE A 150 30.31 21.21 -10.13
C PHE A 150 31.48 22.02 -9.54
N ASN A 151 32.58 22.07 -10.30
CA ASN A 151 33.67 23.02 -10.15
C ASN A 151 33.21 24.46 -10.49
N THR A 152 32.08 24.61 -11.18
CA THR A 152 31.42 25.89 -11.47
C THR A 152 30.14 26.01 -10.64
N PRO A 153 29.89 27.14 -9.97
CA PRO A 153 28.69 27.32 -9.15
C PRO A 153 27.43 27.54 -10.02
N PHE A 154 26.29 27.01 -9.59
CA PHE A 154 25.00 27.13 -10.27
C PHE A 154 24.02 28.00 -9.51
N GLN A 155 23.24 28.81 -10.23
CA GLN A 155 22.16 29.60 -9.66
C GLN A 155 21.06 28.68 -9.09
N VAL A 156 20.43 29.12 -8.00
CA VAL A 156 19.31 28.40 -7.38
C VAL A 156 18.01 29.12 -7.66
N THR A 157 16.94 28.36 -7.93
CA THR A 157 15.58 28.91 -8.05
C THR A 157 14.64 28.17 -7.10
N SER A 158 13.75 28.91 -6.44
CA SER A 158 12.72 28.30 -5.59
C SER A 158 11.53 27.92 -6.44
N ILE A 159 11.03 26.69 -6.28
CA ILE A 159 9.75 26.27 -6.86
C ILE A 159 8.66 26.51 -5.81
N PRO A 160 7.58 27.25 -6.13
CA PRO A 160 6.49 27.52 -5.20
C PRO A 160 5.71 26.25 -4.82
N ASN A 161 4.91 26.38 -3.76
CA ASN A 161 4.08 25.32 -3.20
C ASN A 161 4.88 24.04 -2.89
N PHE A 162 4.64 22.97 -3.64
CA PHE A 162 5.31 21.69 -3.49
C PHE A 162 6.00 21.23 -4.78
N GLY A 163 5.90 21.97 -5.90
CA GLY A 163 6.45 21.52 -7.18
C GLY A 163 5.79 20.26 -7.72
N CYS A 164 4.52 20.04 -7.38
CA CYS A 164 3.75 18.86 -7.76
C CYS A 164 2.92 19.08 -9.02
N ASP A 165 2.63 20.35 -9.33
CA ASP A 165 1.82 20.75 -10.46
C ASP A 165 2.68 21.54 -11.46
N GLU A 166 2.39 21.43 -12.76
CA GLU A 166 3.09 22.20 -13.80
C GLU A 166 3.03 23.71 -13.56
N SER A 167 1.94 24.19 -12.97
CA SER A 167 1.77 25.60 -12.60
C SER A 167 2.81 26.06 -11.58
N ASP A 168 3.27 25.20 -10.67
CA ASP A 168 4.31 25.55 -9.70
C ASP A 168 5.61 25.92 -10.44
N TRP A 169 5.96 25.11 -11.43
CA TRP A 169 7.18 25.27 -12.22
C TRP A 169 7.12 26.46 -13.17
N LEU A 170 5.96 26.70 -13.80
CA LEU A 170 5.74 27.88 -14.65
C LEU A 170 5.76 29.18 -13.85
N ASN A 171 5.28 29.16 -12.61
CA ASN A 171 5.22 30.33 -11.72
C ASN A 171 6.52 30.57 -10.93
N ALA A 172 7.52 29.70 -11.04
CA ALA A 172 8.78 29.82 -10.32
C ALA A 172 9.63 31.04 -10.75
N THR A 173 9.31 31.67 -11.89
CA THR A 173 10.08 32.80 -12.42
C THR A 173 9.20 33.80 -13.17
N SER A 174 9.30 35.09 -12.84
CA SER A 174 8.65 36.17 -13.59
C SER A 174 9.42 36.64 -14.83
N SER A 175 10.64 36.14 -15.08
CA SER A 175 11.54 36.75 -16.09
C SER A 175 12.61 35.85 -16.75
N SER A 176 12.72 34.54 -16.46
CA SER A 176 13.71 33.65 -17.09
C SER A 176 13.33 32.18 -16.89
N PRO A 177 13.53 31.26 -17.86
CA PRO A 177 13.20 29.85 -17.66
C PRO A 177 13.87 29.25 -16.42
N VAL A 178 13.19 28.30 -15.78
CA VAL A 178 13.72 27.49 -14.66
C VAL A 178 14.96 26.67 -15.07
N GLY A 179 15.13 26.41 -16.36
CA GLY A 179 16.25 25.65 -16.92
C GLY A 179 17.62 26.21 -16.55
N ASP A 180 18.63 25.32 -16.55
CA ASP A 180 20.03 25.61 -16.21
C ASP A 180 20.29 26.05 -14.75
N LYS A 181 19.27 26.01 -13.89
CA LYS A 181 19.37 26.29 -12.45
C LYS A 181 19.19 25.04 -11.61
N VAL A 182 19.56 25.13 -10.34
CA VAL A 182 19.23 24.14 -9.32
C VAL A 182 17.87 24.50 -8.70
N ALA A 183 16.90 23.59 -8.78
CA ALA A 183 15.59 23.79 -8.18
C ALA A 183 15.59 23.47 -6.68
N LEU A 184 15.03 24.37 -5.88
CA LEU A 184 14.79 24.20 -4.45
C LEU A 184 13.29 23.96 -4.21
N ILE A 185 12.93 22.78 -3.71
CA ILE A 185 11.54 22.31 -3.64
C ILE A 185 11.19 21.74 -2.26
N LYS A 186 10.01 22.11 -1.76
CA LYS A 186 9.50 21.62 -0.48
C LYS A 186 9.02 20.16 -0.59
N ARG A 187 9.34 19.33 0.41
CA ARG A 187 8.73 18.00 0.59
C ARG A 187 7.24 18.13 0.90
N GLY A 188 6.42 17.30 0.24
CA GLY A 188 4.99 17.18 0.51
C GLY A 188 4.17 17.02 -0.77
N ASN A 189 2.90 16.67 -0.60
CA ASN A 189 1.82 16.53 -1.60
C ASN A 189 2.01 15.47 -2.70
N CYS A 190 3.22 15.29 -3.21
CA CYS A 190 3.58 14.30 -4.22
C CYS A 190 4.95 13.69 -3.87
N THR A 191 5.24 12.56 -4.49
CA THR A 191 6.49 11.81 -4.33
C THR A 191 7.70 12.57 -4.85
N PHE A 192 8.90 12.19 -4.39
CA PHE A 192 10.14 12.73 -4.92
C PHE A 192 10.36 12.35 -6.39
N THR A 193 9.88 11.18 -6.81
CA THR A 193 9.85 10.75 -8.21
C THR A 193 9.05 11.73 -9.07
N GLU A 194 7.81 12.05 -8.69
CA GLU A 194 6.95 13.00 -9.43
C GLU A 194 7.59 14.38 -9.54
N LYS A 195 8.16 14.90 -8.44
CA LYS A 195 8.91 16.17 -8.45
C LYS A 195 10.09 16.12 -9.43
N SER A 196 10.84 15.00 -9.43
CA SER A 196 12.01 14.85 -10.30
C SER A 196 11.65 14.69 -11.77
N LEU A 197 10.49 14.12 -12.11
CA LEU A 197 9.99 14.05 -13.49
C LEU A 197 9.64 15.44 -14.02
N LEU A 198 9.00 16.28 -13.19
CA LEU A 198 8.77 17.68 -13.54
C LEU A 198 10.11 18.44 -13.65
N ALA A 199 11.05 18.20 -12.74
CA ALA A 199 12.39 18.78 -12.81
C ALA A 199 13.09 18.50 -14.16
N VAL A 200 13.03 17.24 -14.64
CA VAL A 200 13.50 16.87 -15.98
C VAL A 200 12.75 17.64 -17.06
N LYS A 201 11.42 17.71 -17.01
CA LYS A 201 10.58 18.41 -17.98
C LYS A 201 10.93 19.91 -18.10
N TYR A 202 11.29 20.56 -16.99
CA TYR A 202 11.65 21.99 -16.96
C TYR A 202 13.16 22.26 -17.11
N GLY A 203 13.98 21.23 -17.37
CA GLY A 203 15.38 21.38 -17.76
C GLY A 203 16.32 21.88 -16.65
N VAL A 204 16.01 21.58 -15.38
CA VAL A 204 16.94 21.94 -14.27
C VAL A 204 18.21 21.10 -14.33
N VAL A 205 19.28 21.64 -13.75
CA VAL A 205 20.59 20.97 -13.66
C VAL A 205 20.91 20.44 -12.27
N GLY A 206 19.97 20.56 -11.33
CA GLY A 206 20.05 19.95 -10.01
C GLY A 206 18.76 20.12 -9.22
N LEU A 207 18.57 19.28 -8.22
CA LEU A 207 17.37 19.26 -7.39
C LEU A 207 17.73 19.20 -5.90
N LEU A 208 17.24 20.16 -5.13
CA LEU A 208 17.35 20.21 -3.67
C LEU A 208 15.95 20.10 -3.08
N ILE A 209 15.68 19.02 -2.34
CA ILE A 209 14.41 18.81 -1.65
C ILE A 209 14.60 19.03 -0.14
N TYR A 210 13.72 19.80 0.49
CA TYR A 210 13.84 20.13 1.92
C TYR A 210 12.58 19.81 2.72
N ASN A 211 12.76 19.44 3.99
CA ASN A 211 11.68 19.37 4.97
C ASN A 211 11.28 20.77 5.46
N ASP A 212 10.08 20.90 6.03
CA ASP A 212 9.45 22.20 6.31
C ASP A 212 9.62 22.77 7.72
N GLY A 213 10.38 22.10 8.59
CA GLY A 213 10.64 22.54 9.96
C GLY A 213 9.41 22.53 10.88
N THR A 214 8.31 21.89 10.48
CA THR A 214 7.03 21.95 11.23
C THR A 214 6.96 21.03 12.45
N ALA A 215 7.87 20.06 12.56
CA ALA A 215 7.97 19.11 13.66
C ALA A 215 9.44 18.69 13.87
N PRO A 216 9.82 18.10 15.02
CA PRO A 216 11.20 17.71 15.29
C PRO A 216 11.85 16.85 14.19
N ASN A 217 11.09 15.89 13.62
CA ASN A 217 11.53 15.03 12.51
C ASN A 217 11.45 15.70 11.12
N ARG A 218 11.19 17.01 11.05
CA ARG A 218 11.06 17.81 9.82
C ARG A 218 12.13 18.90 9.73
N TYR A 219 13.18 18.85 10.55
CA TYR A 219 14.33 19.75 10.45
C TYR A 219 15.47 19.15 9.63
N SER A 220 15.83 17.89 9.93
CA SER A 220 16.91 17.18 9.24
C SER A 220 16.51 16.77 7.81
N PRO A 221 17.48 16.44 6.94
CA PRO A 221 17.23 15.79 5.66
C PRO A 221 16.41 14.50 5.81
N THR A 222 15.82 14.03 4.71
CA THR A 222 15.10 12.75 4.68
C THR A 222 15.66 11.86 3.59
N SER A 223 15.70 10.55 3.87
CA SER A 223 15.91 9.54 2.84
C SER A 223 14.80 9.60 1.80
N GLY A 224 15.14 9.26 0.56
CA GLY A 224 14.20 9.15 -0.52
C GLY A 224 14.86 8.84 -1.84
N ARG A 225 14.05 8.72 -2.90
CA ARG A 225 14.48 8.37 -4.25
C ARG A 225 13.82 9.26 -5.28
N VAL A 226 14.55 9.56 -6.33
CA VAL A 226 14.07 10.27 -7.52
C VAL A 226 13.90 9.28 -8.67
N ASP A 227 13.36 9.74 -9.80
CA ASP A 227 13.22 8.90 -10.99
C ASP A 227 14.59 8.34 -11.41
N GLN A 228 14.61 7.07 -11.81
CA GLN A 228 15.85 6.37 -12.16
C GLN A 228 16.61 6.99 -13.34
N ASN A 229 15.90 7.71 -14.22
CA ASN A 229 16.44 8.28 -15.45
C ASN A 229 17.04 9.68 -15.28
N ILE A 230 16.93 10.32 -14.11
CA ILE A 230 17.51 11.66 -13.95
C ILE A 230 19.03 11.62 -14.12
N THR A 231 19.61 12.65 -14.72
CA THR A 231 21.07 12.73 -14.96
C THR A 231 21.75 13.81 -14.12
N PHE A 232 20.98 14.67 -13.48
CA PHE A 232 21.47 15.74 -12.60
C PHE A 232 21.53 15.31 -11.13
N PRO A 233 22.34 15.99 -10.29
CA PRO A 233 22.42 15.71 -8.86
C PRO A 233 21.11 16.07 -8.14
N ALA A 234 20.68 15.18 -7.25
CA ALA A 234 19.50 15.36 -6.41
C ALA A 234 19.83 15.08 -4.94
N LEU A 235 19.61 16.06 -4.07
CA LEU A 235 19.93 16.00 -2.64
C LEU A 235 18.70 16.32 -1.78
N SER A 236 18.64 15.71 -0.60
CA SER A 236 17.78 16.20 0.48
C SER A 236 18.60 17.09 1.41
N ILE A 237 18.09 18.28 1.73
CA ILE A 237 18.78 19.26 2.59
C ILE A 237 17.93 19.58 3.83
N SER A 238 18.60 20.05 4.88
CA SER A 238 17.95 20.50 6.11
C SER A 238 17.09 21.74 5.88
N TYR A 239 16.09 21.92 6.73
CA TYR A 239 15.26 23.13 6.74
C TYR A 239 16.09 24.40 6.91
N GLN A 240 17.17 24.33 7.68
CA GLN A 240 18.07 25.46 7.94
C GLN A 240 18.78 25.93 6.66
N ILE A 241 19.28 25.01 5.83
CA ILE A 241 19.86 25.38 4.52
C ILE A 241 18.78 26.00 3.64
N ALA A 242 17.63 25.33 3.53
CA ALA A 242 16.56 25.79 2.65
C ALA A 242 16.06 27.18 3.03
N SER A 243 15.87 27.46 4.32
CA SER A 243 15.46 28.77 4.83
C SER A 243 16.46 29.87 4.47
N ARG A 244 17.77 29.60 4.63
CA ARG A 244 18.83 30.54 4.20
C ARG A 244 18.79 30.81 2.71
N LEU A 245 18.64 29.78 1.88
CA LEU A 245 18.54 29.90 0.43
C LEU A 245 17.28 30.66 0.00
N MET A 246 16.10 30.32 0.52
CA MET A 246 14.85 30.99 0.18
C MET A 246 14.88 32.48 0.52
N ASN A 247 15.35 32.85 1.71
CA ASN A 247 15.48 34.25 2.11
C ASN A 247 16.43 35.03 1.21
N ALA A 248 17.53 34.39 0.79
CA ALA A 248 18.51 34.99 -0.10
C ALA A 248 17.96 35.17 -1.54
N ILE A 249 17.24 34.18 -2.08
CA ILE A 249 16.65 34.20 -3.43
C ILE A 249 15.57 35.29 -3.56
N GLN A 250 14.83 35.59 -2.50
CA GLN A 250 13.81 36.65 -2.51
C GLN A 250 14.40 38.06 -2.66
N ASN A 251 15.68 38.25 -2.30
CA ASN A 251 16.35 39.52 -2.45
C ASN A 251 17.04 39.61 -3.82
N VAL A 252 16.43 40.33 -4.75
CA VAL A 252 16.92 40.50 -6.14
C VAL A 252 18.35 41.05 -6.28
N ALA A 253 18.91 41.67 -5.22
CA ALA A 253 20.29 42.14 -5.20
C ALA A 253 21.29 41.05 -4.77
N THR A 254 20.82 39.85 -4.42
CA THR A 254 21.64 38.78 -3.86
C THR A 254 21.99 37.76 -4.93
N ASN A 255 23.30 37.53 -5.11
CA ASN A 255 23.77 36.42 -5.93
C ASN A 255 23.79 35.15 -5.07
N VAL A 256 23.01 34.13 -5.47
CA VAL A 256 22.87 32.87 -4.73
C VAL A 256 23.27 31.72 -5.63
N VAL A 257 24.35 31.05 -5.27
CA VAL A 257 24.81 29.89 -6.01
C VAL A 257 25.15 28.70 -5.12
N VAL A 258 25.05 27.51 -5.67
CA VAL A 258 25.41 26.24 -5.02
C VAL A 258 26.49 25.51 -5.80
N ARG A 259 27.29 24.73 -5.09
CA ARG A 259 28.20 23.73 -5.66
C ARG A 259 27.81 22.38 -5.10
N ILE A 260 27.71 21.39 -5.98
CA ILE A 260 27.38 20.00 -5.63
C ILE A 260 28.43 19.11 -6.27
N HIS A 261 29.07 18.27 -5.47
CA HIS A 261 29.93 17.20 -5.97
C HIS A 261 29.41 15.86 -5.46
N ILE A 262 28.98 15.01 -6.38
CA ILE A 262 28.49 13.67 -6.14
C ILE A 262 28.85 12.79 -7.34
N SER A 263 29.49 11.67 -7.08
CA SER A 263 29.82 10.66 -8.08
C SER A 263 28.95 9.44 -7.84
N THR A 264 28.20 9.07 -8.86
CA THR A 264 27.29 7.94 -8.84
C THR A 264 27.56 7.04 -10.03
N THR A 265 27.40 5.74 -9.83
CA THR A 265 27.35 4.76 -10.92
C THR A 265 25.93 4.24 -11.03
N LYS A 266 25.38 4.28 -12.24
CA LYS A 266 24.06 3.72 -12.54
C LYS A 266 24.14 2.77 -13.72
N TYR A 267 23.66 1.55 -13.56
CA TYR A 267 23.55 0.60 -14.66
C TYR A 267 22.32 -0.31 -14.49
N PRO A 268 21.70 -0.74 -15.60
CA PRO A 268 20.57 -1.67 -15.55
C PRO A 268 21.03 -3.05 -15.05
N GLU A 269 20.31 -3.60 -14.07
CA GLU A 269 20.48 -4.98 -13.59
C GLU A 269 19.10 -5.68 -13.60
N PRO A 270 19.01 -6.99 -13.92
CA PRO A 270 17.74 -7.68 -13.94
C PRO A 270 17.21 -7.90 -12.52
N VAL A 271 15.91 -7.64 -12.36
CA VAL A 271 15.09 -7.97 -11.20
C VAL A 271 13.92 -8.83 -11.70
N GLY A 272 13.38 -9.72 -10.86
CA GLY A 272 12.36 -10.66 -11.30
C GLY A 272 11.13 -10.69 -10.41
N ASN A 273 9.98 -10.96 -11.02
CA ASN A 273 8.80 -11.51 -10.38
C ASN A 273 8.77 -13.04 -10.55
N ILE A 274 8.10 -13.73 -9.62
CA ILE A 274 7.70 -15.14 -9.79
C ILE A 274 6.20 -15.19 -9.79
N CYS A 275 5.59 -15.89 -10.73
CA CYS A 275 4.17 -16.21 -10.69
C CYS A 275 3.96 -17.71 -10.86
N ALA A 276 3.05 -18.28 -10.08
CA ALA A 276 2.62 -19.67 -10.18
C ALA A 276 1.11 -19.73 -10.31
N HIS A 277 0.59 -20.43 -11.32
CA HIS A 277 -0.84 -20.53 -11.52
C HIS A 277 -1.34 -21.97 -11.60
N THR A 278 -2.61 -22.16 -11.24
CA THR A 278 -3.29 -23.46 -11.28
C THR A 278 -3.35 -23.99 -12.71
N ILE A 279 -3.26 -25.32 -12.87
CA ILE A 279 -3.42 -25.98 -14.18
C ILE A 279 -4.89 -26.13 -14.59
N THR A 280 -5.80 -25.96 -13.63
CA THR A 280 -7.25 -25.97 -13.77
C THR A 280 -7.82 -24.56 -13.67
N GLY A 281 -9.11 -24.43 -14.03
CA GLY A 281 -9.83 -23.17 -14.03
C GLY A 281 -9.74 -22.45 -15.38
N ASP A 282 -10.71 -21.56 -15.63
CA ASP A 282 -10.76 -20.73 -16.82
C ASP A 282 -9.67 -19.65 -16.77
N ALA A 283 -8.68 -19.74 -17.66
CA ALA A 283 -7.60 -18.77 -17.73
C ALA A 283 -8.08 -17.34 -18.06
N THR A 284 -9.23 -17.19 -18.73
CA THR A 284 -9.82 -15.87 -19.04
C THR A 284 -10.53 -15.21 -17.86
N GLN A 285 -10.51 -15.89 -16.71
CA GLN A 285 -11.08 -15.44 -15.45
C GLN A 285 -10.14 -15.83 -14.31
N THR A 286 -9.21 -14.93 -14.00
CA THR A 286 -8.10 -15.19 -13.08
C THR A 286 -8.23 -14.38 -11.81
N ILE A 287 -8.11 -15.05 -10.67
CA ILE A 287 -7.90 -14.46 -9.35
C ILE A 287 -6.38 -14.32 -9.18
N VAL A 288 -5.88 -13.09 -9.07
CA VAL A 288 -4.46 -12.82 -8.85
C VAL A 288 -4.23 -12.58 -7.35
N ILE A 289 -3.22 -13.21 -6.78
CA ILE A 289 -2.79 -13.01 -5.38
C ILE A 289 -1.35 -12.53 -5.40
N GLY A 290 -1.05 -11.47 -4.65
CA GLY A 290 0.25 -10.81 -4.66
C GLY A 290 0.83 -10.60 -3.26
N SER A 291 2.15 -10.68 -3.18
CA SER A 291 3.02 -10.26 -2.07
C SER A 291 4.37 -9.87 -2.67
N HIS A 292 5.19 -9.04 -2.04
CA HIS A 292 6.53 -8.73 -2.57
C HIS A 292 7.63 -9.53 -1.89
N THR A 293 8.79 -9.59 -2.55
CA THR A 293 9.91 -10.45 -2.16
C THR A 293 11.14 -9.70 -1.72
N ASP A 294 11.33 -8.47 -2.16
CA ASP A 294 12.42 -7.64 -1.67
C ASP A 294 12.11 -7.09 -0.29
N SER A 295 13.16 -6.86 0.49
CA SER A 295 13.13 -6.00 1.68
C SER A 295 13.85 -4.68 1.36
N VAL A 296 13.90 -3.76 2.33
CA VAL A 296 14.84 -2.64 2.27
C VAL A 296 16.29 -3.08 2.56
N PRO A 297 17.31 -2.33 2.07
CA PRO A 297 18.71 -2.59 2.42
C PRO A 297 19.01 -2.55 3.92
N GLU A 298 18.22 -1.81 4.69
CA GLU A 298 18.40 -1.57 6.12
C GLU A 298 18.01 -2.76 7.00
N GLY A 299 17.25 -3.74 6.50
CA GLY A 299 16.79 -4.85 7.31
C GLY A 299 16.33 -6.11 6.58
N PRO A 300 16.08 -7.19 7.35
CA PRO A 300 15.82 -8.51 6.78
C PRO A 300 14.42 -8.63 6.14
N GLY A 301 13.48 -7.77 6.54
CA GLY A 301 12.16 -7.69 5.93
C GLY A 301 11.31 -8.93 6.21
N ILE A 302 11.29 -9.42 7.44
CA ILE A 302 10.56 -10.65 7.77
C ILE A 302 9.07 -10.39 7.94
N ASN A 303 8.68 -9.26 8.52
CA ASN A 303 7.31 -8.80 8.40
C ASN A 303 7.09 -8.19 7.00
N ASP A 304 8.00 -7.34 6.55
CA ASP A 304 7.92 -6.54 5.32
C ASP A 304 8.89 -7.00 4.20
N ASP A 305 8.49 -7.87 3.26
CA ASP A 305 7.22 -8.59 3.20
C ASP A 305 7.41 -10.11 3.22
N GLY A 306 8.25 -10.58 4.15
CA GLY A 306 8.38 -12.01 4.41
C GLY A 306 7.06 -12.65 4.83
N SER A 307 6.21 -11.94 5.58
CA SER A 307 4.94 -12.42 6.12
C SER A 307 3.84 -12.58 5.07
N GLY A 308 3.74 -11.66 4.10
CA GLY A 308 2.93 -11.81 2.90
C GLY A 308 3.46 -12.92 2.01
N THR A 309 4.77 -12.94 1.74
CA THR A 309 5.42 -14.01 0.96
C THR A 309 5.15 -15.41 1.53
N ALA A 310 5.27 -15.59 2.84
CA ALA A 310 4.99 -16.86 3.52
C ALA A 310 3.51 -17.24 3.42
N THR A 311 2.59 -16.28 3.61
CA THR A 311 1.14 -16.51 3.44
C THR A 311 0.82 -16.97 2.02
N ASN A 312 1.40 -16.30 1.03
CA ASN A 312 1.18 -16.60 -0.38
C ASN A 312 1.71 -18.00 -0.76
N LEU A 313 2.89 -18.40 -0.26
CA LEU A 313 3.44 -19.74 -0.43
C LEU A 313 2.54 -20.82 0.18
N VAL A 314 2.09 -20.62 1.42
CA VAL A 314 1.20 -21.57 2.11
C VAL A 314 -0.14 -21.70 1.38
N LEU A 315 -0.73 -20.59 0.92
CA LEU A 315 -1.97 -20.63 0.12
C LEU A 315 -1.78 -21.42 -1.18
N ALA A 316 -0.70 -21.13 -1.91
CA ALA A 316 -0.41 -21.79 -3.19
C ALA A 316 -0.24 -23.31 -3.01
N THR A 317 0.60 -23.73 -2.07
CA THR A 317 0.90 -25.15 -1.82
C THR A 317 -0.30 -25.90 -1.24
N ASN A 318 -1.04 -25.29 -0.31
CA ASN A 318 -2.21 -25.95 0.26
C ASN A 318 -3.36 -26.06 -0.73
N LEU A 319 -3.61 -25.04 -1.56
CA LEU A 319 -4.63 -25.11 -2.59
C LEU A 319 -4.31 -26.20 -3.63
N ASP A 320 -3.07 -26.26 -4.10
CA ASP A 320 -2.64 -27.30 -5.05
C ASP A 320 -2.79 -28.71 -4.46
N ARG A 321 -2.39 -28.90 -3.19
CA ARG A 321 -2.58 -30.17 -2.48
C ARG A 321 -4.04 -30.56 -2.36
N LEU A 322 -4.92 -29.59 -2.05
CA LEU A 322 -6.37 -29.84 -1.95
C LEU A 322 -6.97 -30.22 -3.31
N PHE A 323 -6.58 -29.56 -4.40
CA PHE A 323 -7.04 -29.89 -5.77
C PHE A 323 -6.67 -31.31 -6.22
N GLN A 324 -5.69 -31.94 -5.57
CA GLN A 324 -5.32 -33.34 -5.82
C GLN A 324 -6.24 -34.35 -5.10
N THR A 325 -7.12 -33.89 -4.21
CA THR A 325 -8.06 -34.74 -3.47
C THR A 325 -9.41 -34.81 -4.19
N SER A 326 -10.07 -35.97 -4.14
CA SER A 326 -11.38 -36.17 -4.77
C SER A 326 -12.52 -35.42 -4.06
N SER A 327 -12.35 -35.08 -2.78
CA SER A 327 -13.33 -34.35 -1.97
C SER A 327 -13.29 -32.84 -2.20
N TYR A 328 -12.30 -32.32 -2.91
CA TYR A 328 -12.11 -30.90 -3.12
C TYR A 328 -11.99 -30.57 -4.62
N PRO A 329 -13.12 -30.36 -5.30
CA PRO A 329 -13.11 -30.12 -6.74
C PRO A 329 -12.34 -28.83 -7.06
N PRO A 330 -11.61 -28.76 -8.18
CA PRO A 330 -10.93 -27.55 -8.59
C PRO A 330 -11.87 -26.36 -8.76
N TYR A 331 -11.34 -25.15 -8.60
CA TYR A 331 -12.12 -23.93 -8.85
C TYR A 331 -12.47 -23.76 -10.33
N LYS A 332 -13.57 -23.04 -10.57
CA LYS A 332 -13.99 -22.63 -11.92
C LYS A 332 -13.02 -21.61 -12.52
N TYR A 333 -12.42 -20.77 -11.67
CA TYR A 333 -11.52 -19.69 -12.04
C TYR A 333 -10.07 -20.15 -11.89
N ARG A 334 -9.17 -19.64 -12.75
CA ARG A 334 -7.75 -19.85 -12.56
C ARG A 334 -7.25 -19.01 -11.37
N VAL A 335 -6.37 -19.56 -10.54
CA VAL A 335 -5.71 -18.81 -9.47
C VAL A 335 -4.24 -18.61 -9.85
N LYS A 336 -3.74 -17.38 -9.74
CA LYS A 336 -2.37 -16.99 -10.05
C LYS A 336 -1.76 -16.30 -8.84
N PHE A 337 -0.83 -16.97 -8.18
CA PHE A 337 -0.04 -16.47 -7.07
C PHE A 337 1.22 -15.80 -7.61
N CYS A 338 1.52 -14.59 -7.19
CA CYS A 338 2.66 -13.84 -7.67
C CYS A 338 3.45 -13.20 -6.52
N TRP A 339 4.75 -13.15 -6.72
CA TRP A 339 5.77 -12.64 -5.82
C TRP A 339 6.51 -11.54 -6.56
N TRP A 340 6.22 -10.29 -6.20
CA TRP A 340 6.71 -9.11 -6.89
C TRP A 340 8.13 -8.78 -6.44
N GLY A 341 8.99 -8.37 -7.37
CA GLY A 341 10.30 -7.81 -7.06
C GLY A 341 10.28 -6.29 -7.16
N ALA A 342 11.21 -5.63 -6.47
CA ALA A 342 11.37 -4.17 -6.53
C ALA A 342 10.10 -3.39 -6.10
N GLU A 343 9.35 -3.92 -5.13
CA GLU A 343 8.26 -3.16 -4.49
C GLU A 343 8.86 -1.98 -3.73
N GLU A 344 9.90 -2.24 -2.95
CA GLU A 344 10.45 -1.30 -1.98
C GLU A 344 11.09 -0.07 -2.62
N VAL A 345 11.28 -0.12 -3.93
CA VAL A 345 11.83 0.96 -4.75
C VAL A 345 10.81 1.64 -5.64
N GLY A 346 9.52 1.28 -5.50
CA GLY A 346 8.37 1.94 -6.14
C GLY A 346 7.43 1.00 -6.89
N ILE A 347 7.09 -0.17 -6.34
CA ILE A 347 6.04 -1.06 -6.86
C ILE A 347 6.37 -1.52 -8.31
N VAL A 348 7.66 -1.67 -8.60
CA VAL A 348 8.14 -1.82 -9.99
C VAL A 348 7.73 -3.17 -10.57
N GLY A 349 7.79 -4.24 -9.78
CA GLY A 349 7.46 -5.59 -10.22
C GLY A 349 6.00 -5.76 -10.63
N SER A 350 5.05 -5.41 -9.77
CA SER A 350 3.63 -5.47 -10.13
C SER A 350 3.27 -4.46 -11.21
N GLY A 351 3.90 -3.29 -11.23
CA GLY A 351 3.74 -2.29 -12.28
C GLY A 351 4.17 -2.85 -13.64
N TYR A 352 5.32 -3.52 -13.70
CA TYR A 352 5.80 -4.22 -14.89
C TYR A 352 4.81 -5.31 -15.32
N HIS A 353 4.38 -6.17 -14.39
CA HIS A 353 3.43 -7.24 -14.67
C HIS A 353 2.11 -6.74 -15.29
N VAL A 354 1.51 -5.72 -14.69
CA VAL A 354 0.28 -5.09 -15.19
C VAL A 354 0.52 -4.43 -16.54
N SER A 355 1.70 -3.81 -16.75
CA SER A 355 2.05 -3.21 -18.03
C SER A 355 2.12 -4.25 -19.15
N GLN A 356 2.74 -5.41 -18.91
CA GLN A 356 2.80 -6.50 -19.88
C GLN A 356 1.40 -7.04 -20.15
N ALA A 357 0.58 -7.21 -19.11
CA ALA A 357 -0.77 -7.71 -19.26
C ALA A 357 -1.68 -6.81 -20.10
N LYS A 358 -1.47 -5.49 -20.09
CA LYS A 358 -2.22 -4.54 -20.94
C LYS A 358 -2.01 -4.77 -22.44
N TYR A 359 -0.85 -5.27 -22.85
CA TYR A 359 -0.49 -5.47 -24.26
C TYR A 359 -0.48 -6.93 -24.69
N SER A 360 -0.61 -7.87 -23.74
CA SER A 360 -0.65 -9.30 -24.05
C SER A 360 -1.89 -9.66 -24.87
N THR A 361 -1.72 -10.65 -25.76
CA THR A 361 -2.81 -11.29 -26.51
C THR A 361 -3.07 -12.72 -26.05
N ILE A 362 -2.23 -13.25 -25.17
CA ILE A 362 -2.26 -14.64 -24.71
C ILE A 362 -3.37 -14.80 -23.65
N PRO A 363 -4.36 -15.69 -23.84
CA PRO A 363 -5.37 -15.96 -22.82
C PRO A 363 -4.76 -16.33 -21.47
N GLY A 364 -5.21 -15.64 -20.43
CA GLY A 364 -4.66 -15.71 -19.08
C GLY A 364 -3.58 -14.67 -18.80
N GLU A 365 -2.96 -14.08 -19.80
CA GLU A 365 -1.94 -13.07 -19.56
C GLU A 365 -2.43 -11.67 -19.96
N ARG A 366 -3.70 -11.51 -20.33
CA ARG A 366 -4.30 -10.21 -20.65
C ARG A 366 -4.86 -9.56 -19.40
N ILE A 367 -4.80 -8.23 -19.36
CA ILE A 367 -5.38 -7.45 -18.26
C ILE A 367 -6.89 -7.70 -18.10
N SER A 368 -7.61 -8.00 -19.19
CA SER A 368 -9.05 -8.29 -19.16
C SER A 368 -9.39 -9.66 -18.56
N ASP A 369 -8.42 -10.55 -18.46
CA ASP A 369 -8.59 -11.88 -17.86
C ASP A 369 -8.50 -11.81 -16.33
N TYR A 370 -7.92 -10.75 -15.76
CA TYR A 370 -7.79 -10.56 -14.32
C TYR A 370 -9.10 -10.04 -13.74
N LEU A 371 -9.68 -10.78 -12.79
CA LEU A 371 -10.93 -10.41 -12.14
C LEU A 371 -10.68 -9.58 -10.88
N VAL A 372 -9.66 -9.95 -10.11
CA VAL A 372 -9.33 -9.35 -8.81
C VAL A 372 -7.85 -9.53 -8.52
N ASN A 373 -7.26 -8.56 -7.83
CA ASN A 373 -5.98 -8.72 -7.14
C ASN A 373 -6.21 -8.73 -5.61
N LEU A 374 -5.72 -9.77 -4.95
CA LEU A 374 -5.67 -9.88 -3.49
C LEU A 374 -4.24 -9.62 -3.03
N ASN A 375 -4.02 -8.55 -2.29
CA ASN A 375 -2.69 -8.10 -1.88
C ASN A 375 -2.43 -8.40 -0.41
N TYR A 376 -1.30 -9.05 -0.13
CA TYR A 376 -0.88 -9.42 1.21
C TYR A 376 0.51 -8.88 1.45
N ASP A 377 0.55 -7.84 2.27
CA ASP A 377 1.75 -7.07 2.57
C ASP A 377 1.73 -6.76 4.07
N MET A 378 2.81 -7.15 4.76
CA MET A 378 2.96 -7.06 6.21
C MET A 378 1.78 -7.66 6.96
N LEU A 379 1.72 -8.98 7.08
CA LEU A 379 0.70 -9.72 7.84
C LEU A 379 1.16 -10.18 9.24
N GLY A 380 2.34 -9.79 9.70
CA GLY A 380 2.98 -10.31 10.91
C GLY A 380 3.34 -9.30 12.01
N SER A 381 2.93 -8.03 11.94
CA SER A 381 3.38 -6.97 12.87
C SER A 381 3.24 -7.35 14.36
N PRO A 382 4.19 -6.97 15.24
CA PRO A 382 4.20 -7.42 16.63
C PRO A 382 3.00 -6.89 17.43
N ASN A 383 2.59 -5.65 17.15
CA ASN A 383 1.41 -4.97 17.71
C ASN A 383 0.27 -4.94 16.68
N PHE A 384 0.08 -6.06 15.97
CA PHE A 384 -0.78 -6.19 14.78
C PHE A 384 -2.15 -5.51 14.89
N GLN A 385 -2.61 -4.98 13.76
CA GLN A 385 -4.03 -4.93 13.45
C GLN A 385 -4.44 -6.11 12.55
N MET A 386 -5.74 -6.37 12.46
CA MET A 386 -6.33 -7.18 11.42
C MET A 386 -6.95 -6.22 10.39
N GLY A 387 -6.07 -5.53 9.65
CA GLY A 387 -6.42 -4.43 8.76
C GLY A 387 -6.96 -4.93 7.42
N ILE A 388 -8.06 -4.33 6.96
CA ILE A 388 -8.69 -4.60 5.66
C ILE A 388 -8.49 -3.39 4.77
N TYR A 389 -7.94 -3.59 3.57
CA TYR A 389 -7.92 -2.52 2.56
C TYR A 389 -9.35 -2.17 2.13
N ASP A 390 -9.74 -0.91 2.34
CA ASP A 390 -11.12 -0.47 2.21
C ASP A 390 -11.44 0.11 0.83
N GLY A 391 -12.23 -0.62 0.05
CA GLY A 391 -12.72 -0.18 -1.26
C GLY A 391 -13.49 1.15 -1.22
N HIS A 392 -14.08 1.53 -0.08
CA HIS A 392 -14.78 2.82 0.06
C HIS A 392 -13.82 4.02 0.05
N THR A 393 -12.56 3.79 0.38
CA THR A 393 -11.52 4.84 0.46
C THR A 393 -10.81 5.07 -0.88
N ALA A 394 -11.18 4.34 -1.93
CA ALA A 394 -10.59 4.51 -3.26
C ALA A 394 -10.76 5.95 -3.77
N ASN A 395 -9.66 6.56 -4.22
CA ASN A 395 -9.70 7.91 -4.77
C ASN A 395 -10.38 7.90 -6.14
N PHE A 396 -11.62 8.38 -6.20
CA PHE A 396 -12.43 8.46 -7.43
C PHE A 396 -11.80 9.31 -8.55
N SER A 397 -10.81 10.15 -8.27
CA SER A 397 -10.11 10.93 -9.31
C SER A 397 -9.05 10.12 -10.06
N THR A 398 -8.51 9.07 -9.44
CA THR A 398 -7.39 8.28 -9.98
C THR A 398 -7.75 6.80 -10.16
N THR A 399 -8.86 6.36 -9.57
CA THR A 399 -9.35 4.98 -9.65
C THR A 399 -10.42 4.85 -10.73
N PRO A 400 -10.25 3.96 -11.73
CA PRO A 400 -11.31 3.66 -12.69
C PRO A 400 -12.60 3.18 -11.98
N PRO A 401 -13.78 3.80 -12.27
CA PRO A 401 -15.03 3.50 -11.57
C PRO A 401 -15.40 2.01 -11.51
N LYS A 402 -15.05 1.24 -12.55
CA LYS A 402 -15.34 -0.20 -12.63
C LYS A 402 -14.72 -1.05 -11.51
N ALA A 403 -13.64 -0.60 -10.87
CA ALA A 403 -12.98 -1.35 -9.80
C ALA A 403 -13.62 -1.16 -8.42
N ILE A 404 -14.43 -0.11 -8.25
CA ILE A 404 -14.87 0.35 -6.92
C ILE A 404 -15.94 -0.58 -6.31
N PRO A 405 -17.04 -0.93 -7.02
CA PRO A 405 -18.10 -1.76 -6.42
C PRO A 405 -17.61 -3.12 -5.94
N GLY A 406 -16.79 -3.81 -6.75
CA GLY A 406 -16.20 -5.08 -6.36
C GLY A 406 -15.27 -4.94 -5.16
N SER A 407 -14.45 -3.89 -5.11
CA SER A 407 -13.52 -3.68 -3.98
C SER A 407 -14.29 -3.44 -2.68
N ILE A 408 -15.37 -2.66 -2.72
CA ILE A 408 -16.29 -2.46 -1.59
C ILE A 408 -16.91 -3.79 -1.13
N ARG A 409 -17.41 -4.60 -2.06
CA ARG A 409 -17.99 -5.92 -1.74
C ARG A 409 -16.99 -6.84 -1.04
N LEU A 410 -15.71 -6.79 -1.43
CA LEU A 410 -14.66 -7.58 -0.79
C LEU A 410 -14.27 -7.04 0.59
N THR A 411 -14.32 -5.73 0.80
CA THR A 411 -14.19 -5.15 2.14
C THR A 411 -15.27 -5.70 3.07
N GLU A 412 -16.54 -5.67 2.65
CA GLU A 412 -17.64 -6.21 3.47
C GLU A 412 -17.53 -7.73 3.68
N LEU A 413 -17.04 -8.47 2.69
CA LEU A 413 -16.81 -9.90 2.83
C LEU A 413 -15.75 -10.22 3.90
N PHE A 414 -14.64 -9.47 3.96
CA PHE A 414 -13.67 -9.61 5.04
C PHE A 414 -14.26 -9.21 6.38
N ARG A 415 -14.96 -8.07 6.47
CA ARG A 415 -15.60 -7.61 7.71
C ARG A 415 -16.53 -8.67 8.29
N ASN A 416 -17.39 -9.24 7.45
CA ASN A 416 -18.31 -10.30 7.85
C ASN A 416 -17.55 -11.54 8.33
N TRP A 417 -16.46 -11.92 7.67
CA TRP A 417 -15.63 -13.03 8.13
C TRP A 417 -15.05 -12.80 9.53
N PHE A 418 -14.46 -11.63 9.80
CA PHE A 418 -13.91 -11.32 11.13
C PHE A 418 -15.01 -11.31 12.20
N ILE A 419 -16.18 -10.74 11.90
CA ILE A 419 -17.35 -10.76 12.80
C ILE A 419 -17.78 -12.20 13.09
N ASP A 420 -17.95 -13.02 12.05
CA ASP A 420 -18.38 -14.42 12.18
C ASP A 420 -17.38 -15.28 12.96
N GLN A 421 -16.08 -14.95 12.88
CA GLN A 421 -15.03 -15.62 13.65
C GLN A 421 -14.80 -15.03 15.04
N ASN A 422 -15.59 -14.01 15.44
CA ASN A 422 -15.41 -13.26 16.68
C ASN A 422 -13.98 -12.71 16.83
N LEU A 423 -13.44 -12.18 15.73
CA LEU A 423 -12.12 -11.57 15.64
C LEU A 423 -12.24 -10.04 15.45
N PRO A 424 -11.30 -9.26 15.98
CA PRO A 424 -11.25 -7.84 15.70
C PRO A 424 -10.85 -7.58 14.24
N TYR A 425 -11.20 -6.41 13.72
CA TYR A 425 -10.70 -5.91 12.44
C TYR A 425 -10.54 -4.40 12.48
N THR A 426 -9.71 -3.86 11.60
CA THR A 426 -9.55 -2.42 11.37
C THR A 426 -9.68 -2.13 9.87
N ILE A 427 -10.00 -0.89 9.52
CA ILE A 427 -10.12 -0.43 8.13
C ILE A 427 -8.84 0.34 7.79
N SER A 428 -8.23 0.00 6.66
CA SER A 428 -7.03 0.65 6.14
C SER A 428 -7.34 1.34 4.82
N GLU A 429 -6.94 2.60 4.72
CA GLU A 429 -7.17 3.39 3.51
C GLU A 429 -6.34 2.90 2.31
N LEU A 430 -6.89 3.07 1.11
CA LEU A 430 -6.19 2.81 -0.15
C LEU A 430 -5.27 3.99 -0.50
N GLY A 431 -4.11 4.05 0.15
CA GLY A 431 -3.11 5.12 -0.05
C GLY A 431 -2.16 4.93 -1.25
N GLY A 432 -2.07 3.73 -1.81
CA GLY A 432 -1.28 3.42 -3.01
C GLY A 432 0.17 2.96 -2.74
N GLY A 433 0.50 2.64 -1.49
CA GLY A 433 1.85 2.25 -1.07
C GLY A 433 2.15 0.74 -1.06
N SER A 434 1.49 -0.03 -1.93
CA SER A 434 1.75 -1.47 -2.10
C SER A 434 1.28 -1.95 -3.48
N ASP A 435 1.58 -3.19 -3.86
CA ASP A 435 1.44 -3.72 -5.22
C ASP A 435 0.01 -3.71 -5.79
N TYR A 436 -1.02 -3.69 -4.95
CA TYR A 436 -2.41 -3.53 -5.39
C TYR A 436 -2.63 -2.24 -6.20
N ALA A 437 -1.81 -1.21 -5.98
CA ALA A 437 -1.94 0.08 -6.64
C ALA A 437 -1.85 -0.04 -8.17
N SER A 438 -0.96 -0.89 -8.67
CA SER A 438 -0.78 -1.17 -10.10
C SER A 438 -2.06 -1.76 -10.73
N PHE A 439 -2.71 -2.69 -10.01
CA PHE A 439 -3.94 -3.33 -10.44
C PHE A 439 -5.14 -2.39 -10.37
N LEU A 440 -5.26 -1.65 -9.27
CA LEU A 440 -6.32 -0.66 -9.07
C LEU A 440 -6.28 0.42 -10.16
N ALA A 441 -5.08 0.92 -10.49
CA ALA A 441 -4.89 1.90 -11.57
C ALA A 441 -5.25 1.33 -12.96
N ALA A 442 -5.16 0.02 -13.18
CA ALA A 442 -5.66 -0.65 -14.38
C ALA A 442 -7.18 -0.95 -14.35
N GLY A 443 -7.84 -0.59 -13.25
CA GLY A 443 -9.26 -0.79 -13.02
C GLY A 443 -9.63 -2.25 -12.76
N ILE A 444 -8.71 -3.00 -12.17
CA ILE A 444 -8.97 -4.33 -11.61
C ILE A 444 -9.46 -4.12 -10.18
N VAL A 445 -10.50 -4.87 -9.79
CA VAL A 445 -10.97 -4.91 -8.40
C VAL A 445 -9.82 -5.35 -7.49
N ILE A 446 -9.67 -4.70 -6.35
CA ILE A 446 -8.65 -5.05 -5.37
C ILE A 446 -9.29 -5.41 -4.03
N SER A 447 -8.54 -6.15 -3.23
CA SER A 447 -8.78 -6.31 -1.80
C SER A 447 -7.47 -6.79 -1.17
N GLY A 448 -7.43 -6.89 0.14
CA GLY A 448 -6.26 -7.40 0.82
C GLY A 448 -6.25 -7.07 2.29
N LEU A 449 -5.15 -7.45 2.93
CA LEU A 449 -4.99 -7.35 4.37
C LEU A 449 -3.61 -6.75 4.67
N ASN A 450 -3.51 -6.14 5.85
CA ASN A 450 -2.25 -5.73 6.45
C ASN A 450 -2.36 -5.84 7.98
N SER A 451 -1.22 -5.79 8.65
CA SER A 451 -1.11 -5.83 10.10
C SER A 451 -0.65 -4.52 10.73
N GLY A 452 -0.65 -3.44 9.95
CA GLY A 452 -0.30 -2.08 10.36
C GLY A 452 1.19 -1.80 10.29
N ILE A 453 1.53 -0.51 10.17
CA ILE A 453 2.89 -0.02 9.92
C ILE A 453 3.38 0.86 11.08
N SER A 454 3.89 2.06 10.79
CA SER A 454 4.32 3.05 11.78
C SER A 454 3.19 3.87 12.41
N ASP A 455 1.94 3.67 12.03
CA ASP A 455 0.79 4.27 12.72
C ASP A 455 0.58 3.62 14.10
N ARG A 456 0.02 4.39 15.03
CA ARG A 456 -0.05 3.99 16.45
C ARG A 456 -1.41 3.42 16.79
N LYS A 457 -1.41 2.22 17.38
CA LYS A 457 -2.59 1.58 17.93
C LYS A 457 -3.17 2.44 19.05
N THR A 458 -4.42 2.85 18.92
CA THR A 458 -5.13 3.64 19.92
C THR A 458 -5.48 2.81 21.16
N LYS A 459 -5.88 3.49 22.25
CA LYS A 459 -6.35 2.81 23.45
C LYS A 459 -7.63 2.01 23.17
N GLU A 460 -8.52 2.58 22.38
CA GLU A 460 -9.81 2.04 21.99
C GLU A 460 -9.63 0.77 21.14
N GLU A 461 -8.71 0.78 20.17
CA GLU A 461 -8.37 -0.41 19.39
C GLU A 461 -7.76 -1.50 20.28
N ARG A 462 -6.82 -1.16 21.15
CA ARG A 462 -6.23 -2.13 22.09
C ARG A 462 -7.30 -2.76 22.99
N ASP A 463 -8.24 -1.97 23.51
CA ASP A 463 -9.35 -2.47 24.34
C ASP A 463 -10.37 -3.29 23.53
N TYR A 464 -10.60 -2.94 22.26
CA TYR A 464 -11.41 -3.74 21.33
C TYR A 464 -10.78 -5.11 21.07
N TYR A 465 -9.48 -5.16 20.78
CA TYR A 465 -8.79 -6.43 20.52
C TYR A 465 -8.71 -7.29 21.79
N ASN A 466 -8.45 -6.71 22.97
CA ASN A 466 -8.49 -7.45 24.24
C ASN A 466 -9.84 -8.12 24.51
N ARG A 467 -10.93 -7.43 24.15
CA ARG A 467 -12.30 -7.95 24.35
C ARG A 467 -12.56 -9.21 23.52
N LEU A 468 -12.04 -9.27 22.30
CA LEU A 468 -12.28 -10.36 21.36
C LEU A 468 -11.23 -11.47 21.43
N LEU A 469 -9.96 -11.12 21.64
CA LEU A 469 -8.84 -12.05 21.66
C LEU A 469 -8.44 -12.51 23.08
N GLY A 470 -9.01 -11.89 24.11
CA GLY A 470 -8.65 -12.12 25.51
C GLY A 470 -7.66 -11.08 26.05
N GLN A 471 -7.70 -10.90 27.36
CA GLN A 471 -6.90 -9.89 28.04
C GLN A 471 -5.39 -10.13 27.84
N GLY A 472 -4.68 -9.12 27.35
CA GLY A 472 -3.25 -9.20 27.04
C GLY A 472 -2.94 -9.43 25.56
N ASN A 473 -3.93 -9.85 24.76
CA ASN A 473 -3.76 -10.10 23.32
C ASN A 473 -4.12 -8.90 22.44
N GLY A 474 -4.52 -7.77 23.03
CA GLY A 474 -4.84 -6.55 22.31
C GLY A 474 -3.65 -5.69 21.88
N GLY A 475 -2.43 -6.07 22.28
CA GLY A 475 -1.23 -5.29 22.03
C GLY A 475 -1.05 -4.09 22.96
N VAL A 476 -0.25 -3.11 22.53
CA VAL A 476 0.15 -1.94 23.33
C VAL A 476 -0.47 -0.67 22.73
N ALA A 477 -1.21 0.06 23.56
CA ALA A 477 -1.80 1.34 23.16
C ALA A 477 -0.73 2.44 23.07
N ASN A 478 -0.93 3.39 22.16
CA ASN A 478 -0.03 4.49 21.81
C ASN A 478 1.36 4.06 21.32
N ALA A 479 1.52 2.79 20.96
CA ALA A 479 2.70 2.24 20.31
C ALA A 479 2.40 1.95 18.84
N GLU A 480 3.45 1.98 18.01
CA GLU A 480 3.36 1.68 16.58
C GLU A 480 2.91 0.22 16.36
N HIS A 481 2.25 -0.06 15.25
CA HIS A 481 1.89 -1.44 14.90
C HIS A 481 3.13 -2.28 14.61
N ASP A 482 4.07 -1.73 13.84
CA ASP A 482 5.39 -2.28 13.56
C ASP A 482 6.51 -1.26 13.85
N PRO A 483 7.12 -1.30 15.05
CA PRO A 483 8.24 -0.43 15.41
C PRO A 483 9.53 -0.75 14.66
N CYS A 484 9.59 -1.88 13.94
CA CYS A 484 10.74 -2.33 13.16
C CYS A 484 10.56 -2.16 11.64
N TYR A 485 9.46 -1.53 11.20
CA TYR A 485 9.24 -1.19 9.79
C TYR A 485 10.48 -0.52 9.19
N HIS A 486 10.99 -1.07 8.08
CA HIS A 486 12.19 -0.63 7.36
C HIS A 486 13.47 -0.55 8.22
N GLN A 487 13.59 -1.39 9.24
CA GLN A 487 14.74 -1.41 10.16
C GLN A 487 15.37 -2.79 10.29
N SER A 488 16.61 -2.82 10.78
CA SER A 488 17.37 -4.05 10.99
C SER A 488 16.74 -5.02 11.99
N CYS A 489 15.81 -4.54 12.83
CA CYS A 489 15.10 -5.38 13.78
C CYS A 489 13.87 -6.11 13.21
N ASP A 490 13.50 -5.87 11.93
CA ASP A 490 12.41 -6.61 11.25
C ASP A 490 12.83 -8.05 10.92
N SER A 491 12.97 -8.82 11.98
CA SER A 491 13.43 -10.20 12.04
C SER A 491 12.29 -11.12 12.46
N LEU A 492 12.54 -12.42 12.56
CA LEU A 492 11.56 -13.36 13.13
C LEU A 492 11.03 -12.97 14.51
N ALA A 493 11.84 -12.29 15.33
CA ALA A 493 11.41 -11.84 16.65
C ALA A 493 10.38 -10.70 16.58
N ASN A 494 10.24 -10.04 15.42
CA ASN A 494 9.26 -9.01 15.15
C ASN A 494 7.87 -9.58 14.81
N ILE A 495 7.76 -10.89 14.60
CA ILE A 495 6.51 -11.51 14.13
C ILE A 495 5.59 -11.87 15.29
N ASN A 496 4.31 -11.48 15.19
CA ASN A 496 3.25 -12.00 16.03
C ASN A 496 2.57 -13.22 15.36
N PRO A 497 2.82 -14.46 15.80
CA PRO A 497 2.34 -15.65 15.08
C PRO A 497 0.81 -15.79 15.13
N LEU A 498 0.16 -15.28 16.19
CA LEU A 498 -1.30 -15.29 16.31
C LEU A 498 -1.92 -14.38 15.26
N GLY A 499 -1.44 -13.13 15.17
CA GLY A 499 -1.91 -12.16 14.18
C GLY A 499 -1.71 -12.69 12.75
N HIS A 500 -0.51 -13.19 12.47
CA HIS A 500 -0.15 -13.77 11.17
C HIS A 500 -1.06 -14.92 10.77
N GLU A 501 -1.25 -15.92 11.63
CA GLU A 501 -2.11 -17.06 11.31
C GLU A 501 -3.57 -16.63 11.04
N LYS A 502 -4.11 -15.70 11.83
CA LYS A 502 -5.50 -15.24 11.66
C LYS A 502 -5.69 -14.47 10.35
N LEU A 503 -4.75 -13.60 10.00
CA LEU A 503 -4.75 -12.89 8.72
C LEU A 503 -4.59 -13.85 7.53
N SER A 504 -3.69 -14.82 7.61
CA SER A 504 -3.53 -15.85 6.58
C SER A 504 -4.78 -16.74 6.43
N LYS A 505 -5.52 -16.99 7.52
CA LYS A 505 -6.81 -17.69 7.48
C LYS A 505 -7.90 -16.85 6.81
N ALA A 506 -7.92 -15.54 7.05
CA ALA A 506 -8.81 -14.62 6.34
C ALA A 506 -8.52 -14.64 4.83
N ALA A 507 -7.22 -14.59 4.46
CA ALA A 507 -6.76 -14.69 3.08
C ALA A 507 -7.17 -16.01 2.40
N ALA A 508 -7.13 -17.13 3.13
CA ALA A 508 -7.65 -18.41 2.66
C ALA A 508 -9.17 -18.39 2.45
N TYR A 509 -9.92 -17.75 3.36
CA TYR A 509 -11.38 -17.68 3.28
C TYR A 509 -11.83 -16.88 2.06
N ILE A 510 -11.25 -15.69 1.83
CA ILE A 510 -11.61 -14.87 0.67
C ILE A 510 -11.30 -15.62 -0.63
N LEU A 511 -10.16 -16.32 -0.71
CA LEU A 511 -9.80 -17.10 -1.89
C LEU A 511 -10.80 -18.23 -2.13
N GLU A 512 -11.17 -18.99 -1.09
CA GLU A 512 -12.19 -20.04 -1.20
C GLU A 512 -13.51 -19.47 -1.70
N TYR A 513 -13.99 -18.37 -1.09
CA TYR A 513 -15.24 -17.74 -1.48
C TYR A 513 -15.25 -17.37 -2.96
N LEU A 514 -14.19 -16.71 -3.43
CA LEU A 514 -14.08 -16.27 -4.82
C LEU A 514 -13.92 -17.46 -5.77
N GLY A 515 -13.09 -18.44 -5.42
CA GLY A 515 -12.87 -19.66 -6.19
C GLY A 515 -14.13 -20.52 -6.37
N ARG A 516 -15.05 -20.46 -5.39
CA ARG A 516 -16.33 -21.17 -5.38
C ARG A 516 -17.51 -20.36 -5.89
N HIS A 517 -17.34 -19.05 -6.11
CA HIS A 517 -18.44 -18.18 -6.51
C HIS A 517 -19.04 -18.60 -7.87
N SER A 518 -20.37 -18.66 -7.99
CA SER A 518 -21.04 -19.18 -9.20
C SER A 518 -20.80 -18.31 -10.44
N ASP A 519 -20.87 -16.99 -10.26
CA ASP A 519 -20.57 -15.96 -11.27
C ASP A 519 -19.78 -14.81 -10.66
N LEU A 520 -18.45 -14.99 -10.60
CA LEU A 520 -17.56 -14.04 -9.95
C LEU A 520 -17.46 -12.72 -10.72
N ARG A 521 -17.52 -12.74 -12.06
CA ARG A 521 -17.38 -11.52 -12.86
C ARG A 521 -18.56 -10.58 -12.63
N SER A 522 -19.80 -11.07 -12.64
CA SER A 522 -20.98 -10.23 -12.35
C SER A 522 -21.01 -9.77 -10.88
N TYR A 523 -20.49 -10.59 -9.96
CA TYR A 523 -20.34 -10.21 -8.56
C TYR A 523 -19.29 -9.12 -8.32
N LEU A 524 -18.19 -9.09 -9.08
CA LEU A 524 -17.17 -8.05 -8.92
C LEU A 524 -17.45 -6.80 -9.77
N TYR A 525 -18.13 -6.96 -10.90
CA TYR A 525 -18.38 -5.90 -11.88
C TYR A 525 -19.88 -5.72 -12.19
N PRO A 526 -20.70 -5.30 -11.21
CA PRO A 526 -22.13 -5.05 -11.41
C PRO A 526 -22.37 -3.91 -12.41
N SER A 527 -22.89 -4.23 -13.60
CA SER A 527 -22.98 -3.27 -14.71
C SER A 527 -23.80 -2.02 -14.41
N ASP A 528 -24.86 -2.13 -13.61
CA ASP A 528 -25.73 -1.01 -13.27
C ASP A 528 -25.06 -0.02 -12.31
N GLU A 529 -24.37 -0.52 -11.28
CA GLU A 529 -23.62 0.31 -10.32
C GLU A 529 -22.44 1.01 -11.01
N ILE A 530 -21.71 0.28 -11.87
CA ILE A 530 -20.60 0.86 -12.65
C ILE A 530 -21.10 2.00 -13.52
N ARG A 531 -22.21 1.82 -14.25
CA ARG A 531 -22.80 2.85 -15.09
C ARG A 531 -23.24 4.08 -14.30
N GLN A 532 -23.71 3.90 -13.06
CA GLN A 532 -24.06 5.02 -12.19
C GLN A 532 -22.81 5.81 -11.76
N LEU A 533 -21.74 5.11 -11.37
CA LEU A 533 -20.48 5.75 -10.99
C LEU A 533 -19.81 6.49 -12.16
N GLU A 534 -19.85 5.92 -13.36
CA GLU A 534 -19.33 6.58 -14.58
C GLU A 534 -20.08 7.89 -14.87
N LYS A 535 -21.39 7.94 -14.67
CA LYS A 535 -22.16 9.20 -14.79
C LYS A 535 -21.71 10.25 -13.79
N ILE A 536 -21.47 9.85 -12.52
CA ILE A 536 -21.00 10.75 -11.46
C ILE A 536 -19.59 11.25 -11.75
N SER A 537 -18.68 10.39 -12.22
CA SER A 537 -17.31 10.80 -12.56
C SER A 537 -17.27 11.76 -13.73
N THR A 538 -18.10 11.52 -14.76
CA THR A 538 -18.21 12.41 -15.92
C THR A 538 -18.72 13.79 -15.50
N TYR A 539 -19.76 13.82 -14.64
CA TYR A 539 -20.30 15.07 -14.09
C TYR A 539 -19.24 15.86 -13.27
N ARG A 540 -18.44 15.16 -12.45
CA ARG A 540 -17.34 15.78 -11.69
C ARG A 540 -16.19 16.28 -12.58
N SER A 541 -15.92 15.62 -13.71
CA SER A 541 -14.93 16.13 -14.67
C SER A 541 -15.39 17.40 -15.38
N THR A 542 -16.70 17.55 -15.62
CA THR A 542 -17.27 18.77 -16.22
C THR A 542 -17.43 19.92 -15.22
N GLU A 543 -17.61 19.63 -13.93
CA GLU A 543 -17.62 20.64 -12.86
C GLU A 543 -16.24 21.04 -12.34
N LYS A 544 -15.16 20.30 -12.65
CA LYS A 544 -13.80 20.79 -12.35
C LYS A 544 -13.46 22.08 -13.11
N ASP A 545 -14.20 22.41 -14.17
CA ASP A 545 -14.15 23.72 -14.83
C ASP A 545 -15.02 24.79 -14.13
N ASN A 546 -15.78 24.46 -13.08
CA ASN A 546 -16.62 25.37 -12.30
C ASN A 546 -16.80 24.91 -10.83
N VAL A 547 -15.83 25.24 -9.97
CA VAL A 547 -15.93 25.50 -8.50
C VAL A 547 -16.47 24.40 -7.55
N GLN A 548 -15.60 24.04 -6.59
CA GLN A 548 -15.73 23.52 -5.20
C GLN A 548 -17.03 22.88 -4.58
N TYR A 549 -16.78 21.71 -3.95
CA TYR A 549 -17.42 20.99 -2.81
C TYR A 549 -18.76 20.23 -3.00
N VAL A 550 -18.81 18.97 -2.51
CA VAL A 550 -19.55 18.51 -1.29
C VAL A 550 -19.33 16.99 -1.08
N PHE A 551 -18.85 16.62 0.12
CA PHE A 551 -18.77 15.25 0.62
C PHE A 551 -20.12 14.82 1.22
N TYR A 552 -20.65 13.66 0.84
CA TYR A 552 -21.65 12.96 1.65
C TYR A 552 -20.93 11.98 2.58
N ARG A 553 -20.84 12.33 3.87
CA ARG A 553 -20.74 11.34 4.95
C ARG A 553 -22.13 10.72 5.10
N ILE A 554 -22.23 9.41 4.98
CA ILE A 554 -23.37 8.67 5.52
C ILE A 554 -22.85 7.96 6.77
N ASN A 555 -22.98 8.66 7.90
CA ASN A 555 -23.19 8.01 9.19
C ASN A 555 -24.71 7.92 9.35
N ASP A 556 -25.19 6.72 9.63
CA ASP A 556 -26.47 6.33 10.24
C ASP A 556 -27.13 5.18 9.47
N LEU A 557 -26.76 3.95 9.86
CA LEU A 557 -27.64 2.86 10.33
C LEU A 557 -26.84 1.59 10.68
#